data_AF-C0JPT5-F1
#
_entry.id   AF-C0JPT5-F1
#
_cell.length_a   1.000
_cell.length_b   1.000
_cell.length_c   1.000
_cell.angle_alpha   90.00
_cell.angle_beta   90.00
_cell.angle_gamma   90.00
#
_symmetry.space_group_name_H-M   'P 1'
#
loop_
_entity.id
_entity.type
_entity.pdbx_description
1 polymer ?
#
loop_
_entity_poly.entity_id
_entity_poly.type
_entity_poly.pdbx_seq_one_letter_code
_entity_poly.pdbx_strand_id
1 'polypeptide(L)'
;KEMDVRVYRDNKIYYMDFERGHIKTEMKLLDEPMRLKRGTIVHFAPDPDIFRETIVFDYRTLASRIRELAFLNKGLRLSITDKRVDPVKNESFMYEGGIAEYVKFLNKNKQPLFPEPVYVEGEENGIQVEVALQYTDAVAETLMSFTNNIHTHEGGTHETGFKMALTRIINDYVKKKGILKDSDDPLSGEDVREGITAIVSIK
;
A
#
# COMPACT_ATOMS: atom_id res chain seq x y z
N LYS A 1 -21.71 13.90 -11.35
CA LYS A 1 -22.78 13.59 -12.33
C LYS A 1 -23.80 12.61 -11.76
N GLU A 2 -23.47 11.34 -11.49
CA GLU A 2 -24.36 10.40 -10.75
C GLU A 2 -23.52 9.44 -9.89
N MET A 3 -24.05 9.01 -8.74
CA MET A 3 -23.50 7.97 -7.88
C MET A 3 -24.64 7.09 -7.36
N ASP A 4 -24.43 5.78 -7.30
CA ASP A 4 -25.36 4.84 -6.70
C ASP A 4 -24.64 3.89 -5.72
N VAL A 5 -25.35 3.54 -4.65
CA VAL A 5 -24.85 2.68 -3.58
C VAL A 5 -25.85 1.56 -3.33
N ARG A 6 -25.37 0.32 -3.33
CA ARG A 6 -26.12 -0.88 -2.93
C ARG A 6 -25.47 -1.50 -1.69
N VAL A 7 -26.18 -1.54 -0.57
CA VAL A 7 -25.75 -2.20 0.67
C VAL A 7 -26.49 -3.51 0.85
N TYR A 8 -25.74 -4.61 0.92
CA TYR A 8 -26.23 -5.96 1.16
C TYR A 8 -26.08 -6.26 2.66
N ARG A 9 -27.20 -6.34 3.37
CA ARG A 9 -27.22 -6.58 4.82
C ARG A 9 -28.55 -7.23 5.22
N ASP A 10 -28.51 -8.16 6.16
CA ASP A 10 -29.70 -8.82 6.73
C ASP A 10 -30.64 -9.42 5.65
N ASN A 11 -30.04 -10.06 4.64
CA ASN A 11 -30.71 -10.62 3.46
C ASN A 11 -31.54 -9.61 2.65
N LYS A 12 -31.20 -8.33 2.74
CA LYS A 12 -31.84 -7.22 2.03
C LYS A 12 -30.80 -6.43 1.23
N ILE A 13 -31.29 -5.76 0.19
CA ILE A 13 -30.51 -4.83 -0.63
C ILE A 13 -31.08 -3.43 -0.40
N TYR A 14 -30.31 -2.58 0.25
CA TYR A 14 -30.63 -1.16 0.42
C TYR A 14 -29.98 -0.37 -0.71
N TYR A 15 -30.74 0.50 -1.37
CA TYR A 15 -30.28 1.31 -2.48
C TYR A 15 -30.51 2.79 -2.21
N MET A 16 -29.54 3.59 -2.65
CA MET A 16 -29.63 5.04 -2.67
C MET A 16 -28.80 5.59 -3.84
N ASP A 17 -29.29 6.66 -4.47
CA ASP A 17 -28.59 7.35 -5.54
C ASP A 17 -28.54 8.86 -5.33
N PHE A 18 -27.54 9.46 -5.98
CA PHE A 18 -27.16 10.84 -5.80
C PHE A 18 -26.85 11.48 -7.15
N GLU A 19 -27.22 12.74 -7.29
CA GLU A 19 -26.89 13.59 -8.43
C GLU A 19 -26.21 14.86 -7.93
N ARG A 20 -24.99 15.10 -8.42
CA ARG A 20 -24.13 16.23 -7.98
C ARG A 20 -24.02 16.36 -6.44
N GLY A 21 -24.01 15.23 -5.73
CA GLY A 21 -23.91 15.16 -4.27
C GLY A 21 -25.23 15.28 -3.51
N HIS A 22 -26.33 15.61 -4.19
CA HIS A 22 -27.67 15.64 -3.59
C HIS A 22 -28.36 14.29 -3.71
N ILE A 23 -29.19 13.95 -2.72
CA ILE A 23 -30.03 12.76 -2.75
C ILE A 23 -31.00 12.88 -3.92
N LYS A 24 -30.98 11.89 -4.83
CA LYS A 24 -31.91 11.83 -5.98
C LYS A 24 -33.14 11.00 -5.62
N THR A 25 -32.92 9.81 -5.05
CA THR A 25 -33.96 8.94 -4.50
C THR A 25 -33.67 8.66 -3.03
N GLU A 26 -34.69 8.78 -2.18
CA GLU A 26 -34.58 8.31 -0.80
C GLU A 26 -34.26 6.80 -0.74
N MET A 27 -33.67 6.38 0.39
CA MET A 27 -33.26 5.00 0.56
C MET A 27 -34.45 4.04 0.37
N LYS A 28 -34.28 3.06 -0.51
CA LYS A 28 -35.30 2.03 -0.78
C LYS A 28 -34.73 0.63 -0.70
N LEU A 29 -35.61 -0.33 -0.42
CA LEU A 29 -35.30 -1.75 -0.55
C LEU A 29 -35.45 -2.15 -2.02
N LEU A 30 -34.45 -2.85 -2.57
CA LEU A 30 -34.55 -3.48 -3.89
C LEU A 30 -35.04 -4.91 -3.75
N ASP A 31 -35.98 -5.28 -4.61
CA ASP A 31 -36.45 -6.65 -4.80
C ASP A 31 -35.70 -7.28 -5.99
N GLU A 32 -34.41 -7.56 -5.78
CA GLU A 32 -33.52 -8.15 -6.78
C GLU A 32 -32.79 -9.38 -6.19
N PRO A 33 -32.33 -10.33 -7.04
CA PRO A 33 -31.53 -11.46 -6.56
C PRO A 33 -30.26 -11.00 -5.83
N MET A 34 -30.01 -11.59 -4.65
CA MET A 34 -28.81 -11.30 -3.85
C MET A 34 -27.54 -11.67 -4.61
N ARG A 35 -26.69 -10.67 -4.87
CA ARG A 35 -25.37 -10.86 -5.50
C ARG A 35 -24.24 -11.09 -4.50
N LEU A 36 -24.42 -10.62 -3.26
CA LEU A 36 -23.46 -10.71 -2.17
C LEU A 36 -24.19 -11.13 -0.89
N LYS A 37 -23.56 -11.97 -0.07
CA LYS A 37 -24.09 -12.29 1.28
C LYS A 37 -24.13 -11.06 2.19
N ARG A 38 -23.08 -10.25 2.13
CA ARG A 38 -22.92 -8.98 2.86
C ARG A 38 -21.88 -8.12 2.15
N GLY A 39 -22.08 -6.81 2.10
CA GLY A 39 -21.10 -5.89 1.51
C GLY A 39 -21.74 -4.62 0.95
N THR A 40 -20.93 -3.76 0.35
CA THR A 40 -21.38 -2.52 -0.27
C THR A 40 -20.81 -2.42 -1.68
N ILE A 41 -21.65 -2.10 -2.65
CA ILE A 41 -21.24 -1.75 -4.00
C ILE A 41 -21.47 -0.26 -4.17
N VAL A 42 -20.42 0.47 -4.51
CA VAL A 42 -20.49 1.89 -4.87
C VAL A 42 -20.14 2.00 -6.34
N HIS A 43 -20.95 2.73 -7.08
CA HIS A 43 -20.71 3.04 -8.48
C HIS A 43 -20.90 4.55 -8.69
N PHE A 44 -20.00 5.18 -9.45
CA PHE A 44 -20.03 6.61 -9.68
C PHE A 44 -19.43 7.00 -11.02
N ALA A 45 -19.90 8.13 -11.55
CA ALA A 45 -19.32 8.78 -12.71
C ALA A 45 -18.70 10.15 -12.30
N PRO A 46 -17.40 10.38 -12.54
CA PRO A 46 -16.76 11.67 -12.29
C PRO A 46 -17.49 12.82 -12.98
N ASP A 47 -17.51 14.00 -12.33
CA ASP A 47 -18.19 15.17 -12.86
C ASP A 47 -17.29 15.95 -13.84
N PRO A 48 -17.65 16.09 -15.13
CA PRO A 48 -16.83 16.80 -16.11
C PRO A 48 -16.76 18.33 -15.85
N ASP A 49 -17.69 18.89 -15.07
CA ASP A 49 -17.65 20.32 -14.71
C ASP A 49 -16.53 20.59 -13.68
N ILE A 50 -16.19 19.56 -12.89
CA ILE A 50 -15.14 19.57 -11.85
C ILE A 50 -13.81 19.07 -12.45
N PHE A 51 -13.80 17.88 -13.05
CA PHE A 51 -12.61 17.25 -13.63
C PHE A 51 -12.49 17.60 -15.12
N ARG A 52 -11.85 18.75 -15.39
CA ARG A 52 -11.76 19.31 -16.76
C ARG A 52 -10.69 18.66 -17.64
N GLU A 53 -9.66 18.07 -17.03
CA GLU A 53 -8.55 17.45 -17.78
C GLU A 53 -8.94 16.07 -18.32
N THR A 54 -9.49 15.20 -17.47
CA THR A 54 -9.97 13.88 -17.87
C THR A 54 -10.95 13.32 -16.84
N ILE A 55 -11.92 12.56 -17.32
CA ILE A 55 -12.81 11.70 -16.52
C ILE A 55 -12.56 10.21 -16.80
N VAL A 56 -11.57 9.91 -17.64
CA VAL A 56 -11.22 8.55 -18.05
C VAL A 56 -10.17 8.01 -17.08
N PHE A 57 -10.53 6.96 -16.35
CA PHE A 57 -9.62 6.31 -15.42
C PHE A 57 -8.45 5.62 -16.15
N ASP A 58 -7.23 5.84 -15.66
CA ASP A 58 -6.05 5.11 -16.11
C ASP A 58 -5.96 3.75 -15.39
N TYR A 59 -6.02 2.66 -16.17
CA TYR A 59 -6.00 1.31 -15.63
C TYR A 59 -4.69 1.01 -14.88
N ARG A 60 -3.54 1.48 -15.42
CA ARG A 60 -2.22 1.14 -14.86
C ARG A 60 -2.05 1.76 -13.46
N THR A 61 -2.50 2.99 -13.30
CA THR A 61 -2.49 3.74 -12.04
C THR A 61 -3.33 3.03 -10.99
N LEU A 62 -4.58 2.66 -11.34
CA LEU A 62 -5.46 1.91 -10.44
C LEU A 62 -4.91 0.53 -10.10
N ALA A 63 -4.43 -0.23 -11.09
CA ALA A 63 -3.87 -1.56 -10.87
C ALA A 63 -2.62 -1.50 -9.97
N SER A 64 -1.77 -0.49 -10.13
CA SER A 64 -0.60 -0.28 -9.27
C SER A 64 -1.02 -0.01 -7.83
N ARG A 65 -1.96 0.91 -7.60
CA ARG A 65 -2.45 1.24 -6.24
C ARG A 65 -3.18 0.07 -5.59
N ILE A 66 -3.98 -0.69 -6.34
CA ILE A 66 -4.68 -1.87 -5.82
C ILE A 66 -3.69 -2.97 -5.45
N ARG A 67 -2.63 -3.19 -6.25
CA ARG A 67 -1.58 -4.15 -5.93
C ARG A 67 -0.82 -3.75 -4.67
N GLU A 68 -0.45 -2.47 -4.53
CA GLU A 68 0.15 -1.92 -3.31
C GLU A 68 -0.74 -2.16 -2.08
N LEU A 69 -2.04 -1.88 -2.18
CA LEU A 69 -2.99 -2.16 -1.10
C LEU A 69 -3.07 -3.65 -0.75
N ALA A 70 -2.96 -4.54 -1.73
CA ALA A 70 -2.94 -5.99 -1.48
C ALA A 70 -1.68 -6.43 -0.72
N PHE A 71 -0.52 -5.78 -0.96
CA PHE A 71 0.68 -6.03 -0.17
C PHE A 71 0.56 -5.52 1.28
N LEU A 72 -0.08 -4.37 1.49
CA LEU A 72 -0.24 -3.76 2.81
C LEU A 72 -1.27 -4.49 3.71
N ASN A 73 -2.11 -5.33 3.09
CA ASN A 73 -3.18 -6.09 3.75
C ASN A 73 -2.99 -7.58 3.47
N LYS A 74 -2.16 -8.24 4.29
CA LYS A 74 -1.87 -9.68 4.20
C LYS A 74 -3.16 -10.50 4.04
N GLY A 75 -3.22 -11.33 3.00
CA GLY A 75 -4.36 -12.20 2.72
C GLY A 75 -5.61 -11.52 2.14
N LEU A 76 -5.61 -10.19 1.97
CA LEU A 76 -6.72 -9.48 1.34
C LEU A 76 -6.66 -9.66 -0.18
N ARG A 77 -7.70 -10.27 -0.76
CA ARG A 77 -7.87 -10.32 -2.21
C ARG A 77 -8.48 -9.03 -2.72
N LEU A 78 -7.78 -8.36 -3.63
CA LEU A 78 -8.28 -7.21 -4.37
C LEU A 78 -8.25 -7.51 -5.87
N SER A 79 -9.25 -7.06 -6.60
CA SER A 79 -9.36 -7.29 -8.04
C SER A 79 -9.72 -6.01 -8.79
N ILE A 80 -9.22 -5.89 -10.02
CA ILE A 80 -9.54 -4.82 -10.95
C ILE A 80 -9.99 -5.41 -12.29
N THR A 81 -11.04 -4.83 -12.87
CA THR A 81 -11.55 -5.26 -14.18
C THR A 81 -11.81 -4.05 -15.06
N ASP A 82 -11.19 -4.03 -16.24
CA ASP A 82 -11.43 -3.03 -17.28
C ASP A 82 -12.35 -3.60 -18.36
N LYS A 83 -13.60 -3.10 -18.38
CA LYS A 83 -14.63 -3.51 -19.34
C LYS A 83 -14.60 -2.71 -20.64
N ARG A 84 -13.66 -1.77 -20.82
CA ARG A 84 -13.56 -0.90 -22.01
C ARG A 84 -12.78 -1.55 -23.15
N VAL A 85 -11.97 -2.57 -22.84
CA VAL A 85 -11.09 -3.26 -23.80
C VAL A 85 -11.63 -4.65 -24.13
N ASP A 86 -11.27 -5.15 -25.31
CA ASP A 86 -11.59 -6.50 -25.77
C ASP A 86 -10.28 -7.24 -26.13
N PRO A 87 -9.96 -8.38 -25.48
CA PRO A 87 -10.70 -9.01 -24.40
C PRO A 87 -10.73 -8.17 -23.11
N VAL A 88 -11.79 -8.33 -22.33
CA VAL A 88 -11.93 -7.71 -20.99
C VAL A 88 -10.68 -8.00 -20.16
N LYS A 89 -10.06 -6.96 -19.63
CA LYS A 89 -8.85 -7.11 -18.81
C LYS A 89 -9.23 -7.30 -17.35
N ASN A 90 -8.74 -8.36 -16.72
CA ASN A 90 -9.00 -8.67 -15.32
C ASN A 90 -7.71 -9.10 -14.61
N GLU A 91 -7.42 -8.48 -13.46
CA GLU A 91 -6.30 -8.85 -12.59
C GLU A 91 -6.78 -8.96 -11.14
N SER A 92 -6.22 -9.91 -10.40
CA SER A 92 -6.45 -10.11 -8.96
C SER A 92 -5.11 -10.19 -8.25
N PHE A 93 -5.04 -9.56 -7.08
CA PHE A 93 -3.87 -9.48 -6.22
C PHE A 93 -4.23 -10.00 -4.83
N MET A 94 -3.37 -10.84 -4.27
CA MET A 94 -3.48 -11.36 -2.91
C MET A 94 -2.08 -11.83 -2.51
N TYR A 95 -1.56 -11.28 -1.42
CA TYR A 95 -0.19 -11.55 -0.96
C TYR A 95 -0.24 -11.94 0.50
N GLU A 96 0.35 -13.07 0.85
CA GLU A 96 0.34 -13.60 2.23
C GLU A 96 1.55 -13.10 3.02
N GLY A 97 2.69 -12.92 2.36
CA GLY A 97 3.92 -12.35 2.93
C GLY A 97 3.94 -10.82 3.01
N GLY A 98 2.86 -10.16 2.60
CA GLY A 98 2.63 -8.73 2.80
C GLY A 98 3.75 -7.83 2.26
N ILE A 99 4.23 -6.89 3.09
CA ILE A 99 5.25 -5.92 2.69
C ILE A 99 6.62 -6.55 2.38
N ALA A 100 6.92 -7.77 2.86
CA ALA A 100 8.13 -8.48 2.46
C ALA A 100 8.07 -8.90 0.98
N GLU A 101 6.92 -9.38 0.50
CA GLU A 101 6.71 -9.63 -0.93
C GLU A 101 6.74 -8.32 -1.74
N TYR A 102 6.31 -7.21 -1.13
CA TYR A 102 6.38 -5.91 -1.80
C TYR A 102 7.83 -5.46 -1.99
N VAL A 103 8.70 -5.61 -1.00
CA VAL A 103 10.16 -5.36 -1.17
C VAL A 103 10.72 -6.21 -2.31
N LYS A 104 10.40 -7.52 -2.38
CA LYS A 104 10.82 -8.37 -3.51
C LYS A 104 10.32 -7.84 -4.85
N PHE A 105 9.06 -7.40 -4.90
CA PHE A 105 8.46 -6.82 -6.10
C PHE A 105 9.18 -5.54 -6.56
N LEU A 106 9.54 -4.65 -5.62
CA LEU A 106 10.31 -3.44 -5.91
C LEU A 106 11.74 -3.76 -6.38
N ASN A 107 12.31 -4.85 -5.87
CA ASN A 107 13.66 -5.32 -6.21
C ASN A 107 13.74 -6.18 -7.48
N LYS A 108 12.63 -6.43 -8.20
CA LYS A 108 12.61 -7.35 -9.36
C LYS A 108 13.64 -7.05 -10.47
N ASN A 109 14.13 -5.81 -10.55
CA ASN A 109 15.11 -5.34 -11.55
C ASN A 109 16.46 -4.97 -10.92
N LYS A 110 16.69 -5.33 -9.65
CA LYS A 110 17.93 -5.09 -8.89
C LYS A 110 18.53 -6.46 -8.50
N GLN A 111 19.79 -6.52 -8.08
CA GLN A 111 20.37 -7.74 -7.51
C GLN A 111 20.39 -7.66 -5.98
N PRO A 112 19.52 -8.40 -5.27
CA PRO A 112 19.56 -8.45 -3.82
C PRO A 112 20.87 -9.03 -3.30
N LEU A 113 21.43 -8.44 -2.23
CA LEU A 113 22.66 -8.93 -1.60
C LEU A 113 22.44 -10.20 -0.75
N PHE A 114 21.19 -10.49 -0.39
CA PHE A 114 20.79 -11.70 0.31
C PHE A 114 19.39 -12.14 -0.13
N PRO A 115 19.06 -13.45 -0.06
CA PRO A 115 17.90 -14.01 -0.76
C PRO A 115 16.54 -13.45 -0.30
N GLU A 116 16.33 -13.40 1.01
CA GLU A 116 15.04 -13.08 1.62
C GLU A 116 15.07 -11.70 2.29
N PRO A 117 14.09 -10.81 2.05
CA PRO A 117 13.99 -9.56 2.79
C PRO A 117 13.92 -9.80 4.29
N VAL A 118 14.56 -8.93 5.06
CA VAL A 118 14.38 -8.87 6.50
C VAL A 118 12.98 -8.33 6.75
N TYR A 119 12.20 -9.05 7.57
CA TYR A 119 10.86 -8.67 7.97
C TYR A 119 10.75 -8.66 9.49
N VAL A 120 10.22 -7.58 10.04
CA VAL A 120 9.93 -7.45 11.48
C VAL A 120 8.57 -6.80 11.68
N GLU A 121 7.83 -7.28 12.66
CA GLU A 121 6.56 -6.72 13.10
C GLU A 121 6.54 -6.60 14.62
N GLY A 122 5.82 -5.61 15.14
CA GLY A 122 5.64 -5.40 16.57
C GLY A 122 4.47 -4.48 16.85
N GLU A 123 3.98 -4.53 18.08
CA GLU A 123 2.92 -3.64 18.56
C GLU A 123 3.36 -3.02 19.89
N GLU A 124 3.22 -1.70 20.01
CA GLU A 124 3.48 -0.98 21.26
C GLU A 124 2.45 0.13 21.43
N ASN A 125 1.84 0.22 22.62
CA ASN A 125 0.79 1.21 22.94
C ASN A 125 -0.37 1.24 21.92
N GLY A 126 -0.71 0.08 21.35
CA GLY A 126 -1.76 -0.07 20.33
C GLY A 126 -1.38 0.44 18.94
N ILE A 127 -0.10 0.78 18.71
CA ILE A 127 0.43 1.12 17.39
C ILE A 127 1.15 -0.12 16.85
N GLN A 128 0.67 -0.63 15.73
CA GLN A 128 1.29 -1.74 15.02
C GLN A 128 2.32 -1.19 14.03
N VAL A 129 3.52 -1.75 14.04
CA VAL A 129 4.61 -1.38 13.15
C VAL A 129 5.07 -2.62 12.41
N GLU A 130 5.01 -2.57 11.08
CA GLU A 130 5.61 -3.57 10.20
C GLU A 130 6.73 -2.91 9.38
N VAL A 131 7.90 -3.56 9.31
CA VAL A 131 9.03 -3.12 8.50
C VAL A 131 9.55 -4.29 7.68
N ALA A 132 9.74 -4.06 6.38
CA ALA A 132 10.46 -4.96 5.49
C ALA A 132 11.62 -4.21 4.85
N LEU A 133 12.80 -4.82 4.76
CA LEU A 133 13.95 -4.23 4.07
C LEU A 133 14.83 -5.27 3.40
N GLN A 134 15.51 -4.86 2.33
CA GLN A 134 16.50 -5.67 1.64
C GLN A 134 17.52 -4.76 0.94
N TYR A 135 18.81 -5.06 1.10
CA TYR A 135 19.88 -4.38 0.38
C TYR A 135 20.06 -4.99 -1.01
N THR A 136 20.39 -4.15 -1.99
CA THR A 136 20.71 -4.56 -3.35
C THR A 136 22.04 -3.96 -3.79
N ASP A 137 22.48 -4.33 -4.99
CA ASP A 137 23.64 -3.75 -5.70
C ASP A 137 23.41 -2.31 -6.23
N ALA A 138 22.28 -1.69 -5.89
CA ALA A 138 21.97 -0.34 -6.34
C ALA A 138 22.65 0.66 -5.40
N VAL A 139 22.89 1.88 -5.88
CA VAL A 139 23.38 2.97 -5.02
C VAL A 139 22.21 3.70 -4.35
N ALA A 140 21.10 3.86 -5.08
CA ALA A 140 19.96 4.66 -4.61
C ALA A 140 19.13 3.97 -3.52
N GLU A 141 18.81 4.71 -2.45
CA GLU A 141 17.81 4.36 -1.44
C GLU A 141 16.41 4.32 -2.07
N THR A 142 15.63 3.29 -1.74
CA THR A 142 14.19 3.19 -2.01
C THR A 142 13.46 2.98 -0.68
N LEU A 143 12.98 4.07 -0.07
CA LEU A 143 12.22 4.01 1.17
C LEU A 143 10.77 4.43 0.91
N MET A 144 9.82 3.56 1.29
CA MET A 144 8.40 3.85 1.24
C MET A 144 7.80 3.76 2.65
N SER A 145 7.04 4.76 3.05
CA SER A 145 6.45 4.83 4.38
C SER A 145 4.92 4.95 4.30
N PHE A 146 4.21 4.26 5.19
CA PHE A 146 2.76 4.17 5.17
C PHE A 146 2.18 4.37 6.57
N THR A 147 1.05 5.05 6.63
CA THR A 147 0.22 5.17 7.84
C THR A 147 -1.22 4.83 7.49
N ASN A 148 -1.79 3.81 8.14
CA ASN A 148 -3.15 3.35 7.86
C ASN A 148 -3.40 3.08 6.35
N ASN A 149 -2.44 2.39 5.71
CA ASN A 149 -2.42 2.07 4.27
C ASN A 149 -2.31 3.27 3.31
N ILE A 150 -2.07 4.48 3.83
CA ILE A 150 -1.82 5.69 3.04
C ILE A 150 -0.32 5.91 2.93
N HIS A 151 0.16 6.05 1.70
CA HIS A 151 1.56 6.34 1.44
C HIS A 151 1.87 7.78 1.87
N THR A 152 2.87 7.94 2.74
CA THR A 152 3.32 9.24 3.25
C THR A 152 4.50 9.73 2.42
N HIS A 153 4.19 10.39 1.29
CA HIS A 153 5.21 10.87 0.34
C HIS A 153 6.24 11.84 0.95
N GLU A 154 5.83 12.60 1.97
CA GLU A 154 6.69 13.55 2.69
C GLU A 154 7.35 12.89 3.92
N GLY A 155 7.19 11.58 4.09
CA GLY A 155 7.66 10.83 5.24
C GLY A 155 6.88 11.16 6.51
N GLY A 156 7.58 11.24 7.63
CA GLY A 156 6.99 11.53 8.94
C GLY A 156 7.78 10.93 10.09
N THR A 157 7.21 10.96 11.28
CA THR A 157 7.87 10.51 12.52
C THR A 157 8.23 9.02 12.50
N HIS A 158 7.39 8.18 11.90
CA HIS A 158 7.64 6.76 11.66
C HIS A 158 8.87 6.54 10.79
N GLU A 159 9.02 7.32 9.72
CA GLU A 159 10.18 7.23 8.83
C GLU A 159 11.45 7.74 9.50
N THR A 160 11.38 8.86 10.21
CA THR A 160 12.51 9.39 11.00
C THR A 160 12.95 8.38 12.07
N GLY A 161 11.99 7.77 12.78
CA GLY A 161 12.26 6.73 13.77
C GLY A 161 12.95 5.51 13.17
N PHE A 162 12.48 5.02 12.02
CA PHE A 162 13.13 3.93 11.28
C PHE A 162 14.57 4.29 10.90
N LYS A 163 14.80 5.46 10.29
CA LYS A 163 16.13 5.92 9.87
C LYS A 163 17.10 5.97 11.05
N MET A 164 16.68 6.58 12.17
CA MET A 164 17.50 6.67 13.38
C MET A 164 17.80 5.30 13.99
N ALA A 165 16.79 4.43 14.09
CA ALA A 165 16.94 3.11 14.67
C ALA A 165 17.90 2.24 13.84
N LEU A 166 17.74 2.23 12.52
CA LEU A 166 18.59 1.45 11.62
C LEU A 166 20.05 1.90 11.71
N THR A 167 20.32 3.21 11.61
CA THR A 167 21.68 3.75 11.70
C THR A 167 22.33 3.43 13.03
N ARG A 168 21.60 3.54 14.15
CA ARG A 168 22.11 3.17 15.48
C ARG A 168 22.45 1.67 15.56
N ILE A 169 21.51 0.80 15.17
CA ILE A 169 21.68 -0.66 15.28
C ILE A 169 22.87 -1.16 14.46
N ILE A 170 23.05 -0.65 13.24
CA ILE A 170 24.20 -1.05 12.40
C ILE A 170 25.51 -0.58 13.02
N ASN A 171 25.59 0.68 13.47
CA ASN A 171 26.79 1.21 14.13
C ASN A 171 27.15 0.41 15.40
N ASP A 172 26.16 0.08 16.23
CA ASP A 172 26.36 -0.74 17.43
C ASP A 172 26.88 -2.14 17.07
N TYR A 173 26.35 -2.73 15.99
CA TYR A 173 26.78 -4.05 15.51
C TYR A 173 28.22 -4.04 15.00
N VAL A 174 28.60 -3.10 14.12
CA VAL A 174 29.95 -3.07 13.53
C VAL A 174 31.03 -2.75 14.56
N LYS A 175 30.74 -1.90 15.56
CA LYS A 175 31.64 -1.65 16.70
C LYS A 175 31.80 -2.89 17.56
N LYS A 176 30.69 -3.54 17.93
CA LYS A 176 30.73 -4.77 18.74
C LYS A 176 31.49 -5.92 18.06
N LYS A 177 31.46 -5.96 16.72
CA LYS A 177 32.20 -6.95 15.91
C LYS A 177 33.64 -6.54 15.62
N GLY A 178 34.07 -5.34 16.01
CA GLY A 178 35.41 -4.81 15.72
C GLY A 178 35.66 -4.61 14.21
N ILE A 179 34.60 -4.45 13.41
CA ILE A 179 34.69 -4.16 11.97
C ILE A 179 35.15 -2.71 11.78
N LEU A 180 34.57 -1.80 12.56
CA LEU A 180 35.09 -0.45 12.76
C LEU A 180 35.84 -0.40 14.08
N LYS A 181 37.00 0.26 14.09
CA LYS A 181 37.77 0.53 15.30
C LYS A 181 37.17 1.75 16.02
N ASP A 182 37.50 1.91 17.30
CA ASP A 182 37.05 3.06 18.09
C ASP A 182 37.58 4.41 17.57
N SER A 183 38.65 4.38 16.76
CA SER A 183 39.22 5.56 16.11
C SER A 183 38.52 5.95 14.80
N ASP A 184 37.72 5.06 14.23
CA ASP A 184 37.10 5.28 12.93
C ASP A 184 35.80 6.08 13.10
N ASP A 185 35.49 6.92 12.12
CA ASP A 185 34.23 7.66 12.11
C ASP A 185 33.04 6.67 12.01
N PRO A 186 31.93 6.93 12.74
CA PRO A 186 30.73 6.10 12.63
C PRO A 186 30.13 6.19 11.22
N LEU A 187 29.46 5.12 10.78
CA LEU A 187 28.72 5.14 9.53
C LEU A 187 27.61 6.20 9.60
N SER A 188 27.54 7.05 8.58
CA SER A 188 26.46 8.01 8.44
C SER A 188 25.13 7.29 8.13
N GLY A 189 24.03 8.03 8.22
CA GLY A 189 22.73 7.51 7.82
C GLY A 189 22.65 7.17 6.33
N GLU A 190 23.38 7.91 5.49
CA GLU A 190 23.45 7.68 4.05
C GLU A 190 24.24 6.40 3.76
N ASP A 191 25.40 6.20 4.39
CA ASP A 191 26.21 4.98 4.25
C ASP A 191 25.39 3.73 4.61
N VAL A 192 24.61 3.82 5.69
CA VAL A 192 23.75 2.72 6.15
C VAL A 192 22.63 2.42 5.17
N ARG A 193 22.11 3.41 4.43
CA ARG A 193 20.93 3.24 3.56
C ARG A 193 21.28 3.16 2.08
N GLU A 194 22.56 3.17 1.71
CA GLU A 194 22.97 2.94 0.33
C GLU A 194 22.43 1.59 -0.17
N GLY A 195 21.75 1.62 -1.32
CA GLY A 195 21.18 0.42 -1.94
C GLY A 195 20.04 -0.26 -1.18
N ILE A 196 19.50 0.35 -0.13
CA ILE A 196 18.39 -0.25 0.63
C ILE A 196 17.07 -0.08 -0.13
N THR A 197 16.26 -1.13 -0.16
CA THR A 197 14.82 -1.03 -0.42
C THR A 197 14.08 -1.39 0.84
N ALA A 198 13.32 -0.45 1.39
CA ALA A 198 12.63 -0.59 2.66
C ALA A 198 11.19 -0.07 2.60
N ILE A 199 10.30 -0.76 3.31
CA ILE A 199 8.91 -0.38 3.52
C ILE A 199 8.66 -0.31 5.02
N VAL A 200 8.13 0.82 5.49
CA VAL A 200 7.71 1.05 6.88
C VAL A 200 6.21 1.29 6.89
N SER A 201 5.43 0.44 7.56
CA SER A 201 3.97 0.55 7.63
C SER A 201 3.53 0.60 9.07
N ILE A 202 2.80 1.65 9.44
CA ILE A 202 2.21 1.81 10.77
C ILE A 202 0.68 1.81 10.71
N LYS A 203 0.04 1.21 11.71
CA LYS A 203 -1.42 1.14 11.87
C LYS A 203 -1.80 1.48 13.32
#